data_AF-I1LGS0-F1
#
_entry.id   AF-I1LGS0-F1
#
_cell.length_a   1.000
_cell.length_b   1.000
_cell.length_c   1.000
_cell.angle_alpha   90.00
_cell.angle_beta   90.00
_cell.angle_gamma   90.00
#
_symmetry.space_group_name_H-M   'P 1'
#
loop_
_entity.id
_entity.type
_entity.pdbx_description
1 polymer ?
#
loop_
_entity_poly.entity_id
_entity_poly.type
_entity_poly.pdbx_seq_one_letter_code
_entity_poly.pdbx_strand_id
1 'polypeptide(L)'
;PKKGLFYCVVYLNPGDYHRIHSPADWNILVRRHFSGRLYPLNERAIRTIRNLYIENERVILEGLWLEGFMALAAIGDTNIGSIELFIEPELHTNRPRKKFLHSEPPEERIYECEGLGRMLKKGDELGAFNMGSTVVLVFQAPISKLHEGDSFQEFRFCVGRGDRIRVGEALGRWHSS
;
A
#
# COMPACT_ATOMS: atom_id res chain seq x y z
N PRO A 1 -17.19 17.20 5.02
CA PRO A 1 -17.93 16.01 4.54
C PRO A 1 -17.65 14.85 5.49
N LYS A 2 -18.60 13.94 5.75
CA LYS A 2 -18.27 12.75 6.53
C LYS A 2 -17.35 11.86 5.69
N LYS A 3 -16.22 11.45 6.25
CA LYS A 3 -15.23 10.60 5.58
C LYS A 3 -15.30 9.19 6.13
N GLY A 4 -15.32 8.21 5.25
CA GLY A 4 -15.21 6.79 5.57
C GLY A 4 -13.79 6.30 5.35
N LEU A 5 -13.44 5.16 5.96
CA LEU A 5 -12.18 4.47 5.71
C LEU A 5 -12.43 3.30 4.75
N PHE A 6 -11.70 3.29 3.65
CA PHE A 6 -11.80 2.29 2.60
C PHE A 6 -10.48 1.53 2.49
N TYR A 7 -10.55 0.29 2.00
CA TYR A 7 -9.35 -0.46 1.69
C TYR A 7 -9.56 -1.36 0.47
N CYS A 8 -8.48 -1.64 -0.24
CA CYS A 8 -8.42 -2.69 -1.25
C CYS A 8 -7.10 -3.46 -1.14
N VAL A 9 -7.15 -4.73 -1.52
CA VAL A 9 -5.99 -5.63 -1.53
C VAL A 9 -5.76 -6.05 -2.97
N VAL A 10 -4.59 -5.74 -3.50
CA VAL A 10 -4.15 -6.09 -4.85
C VAL A 10 -3.10 -7.17 -4.74
N TYR A 11 -3.39 -8.35 -5.26
CA TYR A 11 -2.46 -9.46 -5.32
C TYR A 11 -1.80 -9.50 -6.71
N LEU A 12 -0.48 -9.68 -6.74
CA LEU A 12 0.35 -9.71 -7.94
C LEU A 12 0.89 -11.13 -8.13
N ASN A 13 0.36 -11.84 -9.12
CA ASN A 13 0.83 -13.18 -9.47
C ASN A 13 2.25 -13.11 -10.05
N PRO A 14 3.01 -14.22 -10.05
CA PRO A 14 4.36 -14.26 -10.61
C PRO A 14 4.50 -13.74 -12.06
N GLY A 15 3.45 -13.86 -12.88
CA GLY A 15 3.44 -13.37 -14.26
C GLY A 15 2.90 -11.95 -14.45
N ASP A 16 2.45 -11.29 -13.38
CA ASP A 16 1.91 -9.93 -13.44
C ASP A 16 3.03 -8.89 -13.41
N TYR A 17 2.67 -7.61 -13.50
CA TYR A 17 3.61 -6.49 -13.39
C TYR A 17 3.86 -6.14 -11.91
N HIS A 18 5.11 -6.22 -11.47
CA HIS A 18 5.50 -6.12 -10.05
C HIS A 18 5.93 -4.71 -9.59
N ARG A 19 5.66 -3.66 -10.38
CA ARG A 19 5.91 -2.29 -9.93
C ARG A 19 4.67 -1.70 -9.27
N ILE A 20 4.91 -0.89 -8.25
CA ILE A 20 3.91 -0.19 -7.46
C ILE A 20 3.93 1.26 -7.90
N HIS A 21 2.77 1.78 -8.26
CA HIS A 21 2.59 3.18 -8.61
C HIS A 21 1.74 3.89 -7.56
N SER A 22 1.96 5.19 -7.43
CA SER A 22 1.15 6.05 -6.58
C SER A 22 -0.30 6.09 -7.11
N PRO A 23 -1.32 5.78 -6.29
CA PRO A 23 -2.72 5.74 -6.74
C PRO A 23 -3.34 7.15 -6.91
N ALA A 24 -2.75 8.14 -6.25
CA ALA A 24 -3.22 9.53 -6.22
C ALA A 24 -2.04 10.48 -5.97
N ASP A 25 -2.31 11.78 -6.04
CA ASP A 25 -1.42 12.78 -5.48
C ASP A 25 -1.47 12.68 -3.95
N TRP A 26 -0.32 12.43 -3.32
CA TRP A 26 -0.23 12.33 -1.87
C TRP A 26 1.18 12.61 -1.36
N ASN A 27 1.24 13.02 -0.10
CA ASN A 27 2.46 13.31 0.62
C ASN A 27 2.75 12.18 1.61
N ILE A 28 3.85 11.46 1.40
CA ILE A 28 4.32 10.42 2.33
C ILE A 28 5.03 11.08 3.51
N LEU A 29 4.58 10.76 4.72
CA LEU A 29 5.06 11.34 5.98
C LEU A 29 5.86 10.35 6.81
N VAL A 30 5.51 9.06 6.76
CA VAL A 30 6.17 8.03 7.55
C VAL A 30 6.34 6.76 6.71
N ARG A 31 7.50 6.14 6.82
CA ARG A 31 7.78 4.78 6.37
C ARG A 31 8.06 3.89 7.57
N ARG A 32 7.41 2.73 7.64
CA ARG A 32 7.68 1.67 8.62
C ARG A 32 8.00 0.37 7.91
N HIS A 33 9.20 -0.16 8.15
CA HIS A 33 9.58 -1.48 7.69
C HIS A 33 9.46 -2.48 8.84
N PHE A 34 8.60 -3.46 8.66
CA PHE A 34 8.43 -4.56 9.60
C PHE A 34 9.14 -5.77 9.04
N SER A 35 10.28 -6.10 9.62
CA SER A 35 10.95 -7.37 9.37
C SER A 35 10.05 -8.53 9.82
N GLY A 36 9.75 -9.45 8.92
CA GLY A 36 8.80 -10.54 9.16
C GLY A 36 9.23 -11.88 8.57
N ARG A 37 8.27 -12.79 8.42
CA ARG A 37 8.36 -14.03 7.65
C ARG A 37 8.18 -13.71 6.16
N LEU A 38 8.31 -14.73 5.30
CA LEU A 38 8.03 -14.61 3.88
C LEU A 38 7.19 -15.82 3.43
N TYR A 39 6.04 -15.99 4.06
CA TYR A 39 5.11 -17.06 3.72
C TYR A 39 4.44 -16.79 2.37
N PRO A 40 4.20 -17.84 1.54
CA PRO A 40 3.42 -17.76 0.30
C PRO A 40 2.10 -17.00 0.52
N LEU A 41 1.77 -16.02 -0.31
CA LEU A 41 0.51 -15.27 -0.32
C LEU A 41 -0.50 -15.86 -1.31
N ASN A 42 -0.48 -17.18 -1.50
CA ASN A 42 -1.49 -17.87 -2.28
C ASN A 42 -2.81 -18.01 -1.50
N GLU A 43 -3.91 -18.28 -2.22
CA GLU A 43 -5.26 -18.39 -1.61
C GLU A 43 -5.31 -19.39 -0.45
N ARG A 44 -4.58 -20.50 -0.55
CA ARG A 44 -4.55 -21.53 0.49
C ARG A 44 -3.91 -20.97 1.77
N ALA A 45 -2.78 -20.30 1.66
CA ALA A 45 -2.10 -19.70 2.79
C ALA A 45 -2.94 -18.58 3.41
N ILE A 46 -3.54 -17.70 2.60
CA ILE A 46 -4.43 -16.63 3.07
C ILE A 46 -5.59 -17.19 3.91
N ARG A 47 -6.15 -18.34 3.50
CA ARG A 47 -7.27 -18.99 4.21
C ARG A 47 -6.86 -19.73 5.48
N THR A 48 -5.59 -20.11 5.63
CA THR A 48 -5.14 -21.04 6.69
C THR A 48 -4.22 -20.40 7.72
N ILE A 49 -3.39 -19.44 7.31
CA ILE A 49 -2.45 -18.74 8.17
C ILE A 49 -3.14 -17.48 8.70
N ARG A 50 -3.46 -17.49 10.00
CA ARG A 50 -4.00 -16.32 10.68
C ARG A 50 -2.97 -15.18 10.62
N ASN A 51 -3.45 -13.95 10.37
CA ASN A 51 -2.63 -12.75 10.33
C ASN A 51 -1.47 -12.81 9.31
N LEU A 52 -1.61 -13.58 8.23
CA LEU A 52 -0.57 -13.79 7.21
C LEU A 52 0.15 -12.49 6.78
N TYR A 53 -0.62 -11.44 6.48
CA TYR A 53 -0.08 -10.12 6.08
C TYR A 53 0.74 -9.43 7.18
N ILE A 54 0.44 -9.68 8.45
CA ILE A 54 1.14 -9.12 9.61
C ILE A 54 2.37 -9.96 9.96
N GLU A 55 2.31 -11.27 9.72
CA GLU A 55 3.45 -12.16 9.91
C GLU A 55 4.52 -11.93 8.85
N ASN A 56 4.12 -11.61 7.62
CA ASN A 56 5.06 -11.35 6.54
C ASN A 56 5.79 -10.01 6.70
N GLU A 57 7.01 -9.98 6.15
CA GLU A 57 7.77 -8.76 5.97
C GLU A 57 6.97 -7.78 5.11
N ARG A 58 6.96 -6.52 5.53
CA ARG A 58 6.21 -5.48 4.84
C ARG A 58 6.83 -4.11 5.05
N VAL A 59 6.60 -3.24 4.08
CA VAL A 59 6.91 -1.82 4.17
C VAL A 59 5.60 -1.05 4.06
N ILE A 60 5.32 -0.24 5.07
CA ILE A 60 4.12 0.60 5.13
C ILE A 60 4.55 2.05 4.94
N LEU A 61 3.89 2.72 4.00
CA LEU A 61 3.99 4.16 3.78
C LEU A 61 2.69 4.79 4.24
N GLU A 62 2.79 5.81 5.08
CA GLU A 62 1.67 6.54 5.67
C GLU A 62 1.79 8.02 5.32
N GLY A 63 0.67 8.64 5.00
CA GLY A 63 0.67 9.99 4.50
C GLY A 63 -0.71 10.61 4.36
N LEU A 64 -0.74 11.72 3.62
CA LEU A 64 -1.94 12.49 3.36
C LEU A 64 -2.17 12.63 1.87
N TRP A 65 -3.37 12.29 1.42
CA TRP A 65 -3.89 12.57 0.09
C TRP A 65 -5.00 13.63 0.17
N LEU A 66 -5.59 14.00 -0.96
CA LEU A 66 -6.65 15.01 -1.06
C LEU A 66 -7.73 14.87 0.03
N GLU A 67 -8.19 13.65 0.29
CA GLU A 67 -9.28 13.38 1.22
C GLU A 67 -8.82 12.96 2.62
N GLY A 68 -7.55 13.15 2.96
CA GLY A 68 -7.03 12.92 4.32
C GLY A 68 -6.03 11.78 4.35
N PHE A 69 -6.15 10.88 5.32
CA PHE A 69 -5.20 9.80 5.52
C PHE A 69 -5.19 8.80 4.34
N MET A 70 -3.99 8.40 3.94
CA MET A 70 -3.73 7.26 3.05
C MET A 70 -2.54 6.48 3.57
N ALA A 71 -2.60 5.16 3.44
CA ALA A 71 -1.49 4.26 3.67
C ALA A 71 -1.42 3.20 2.58
N LEU A 72 -0.19 2.88 2.16
CA LEU A 72 0.12 1.82 1.22
C LEU A 72 1.08 0.85 1.89
N ALA A 73 0.67 -0.41 2.04
CA ALA A 73 1.52 -1.48 2.53
C ALA A 73 1.94 -2.39 1.37
N ALA A 74 3.24 -2.45 1.12
CA ALA A 74 3.87 -3.44 0.26
C ALA A 74 4.23 -4.66 1.12
N ILE A 75 3.67 -5.82 0.81
CA ILE A 75 3.86 -7.06 1.58
C ILE A 75 4.66 -8.04 0.73
N GLY A 76 5.80 -8.44 1.26
CA GLY A 76 6.68 -9.41 0.63
C GLY A 76 6.09 -10.80 0.69
N ASP A 77 6.34 -11.56 -0.37
CA ASP A 77 6.08 -12.98 -0.44
C ASP A 77 7.34 -13.72 -0.89
N THR A 78 7.56 -14.91 -0.32
CA THR A 78 8.62 -15.86 -0.63
C THR A 78 10.04 -15.33 -0.42
N ASN A 79 10.99 -16.21 -0.09
CA ASN A 79 12.36 -15.83 0.27
C ASN A 79 13.18 -15.12 -0.83
N ILE A 80 12.61 -14.89 -2.01
CA ILE A 80 13.26 -14.26 -3.16
C ILE A 80 12.71 -12.84 -3.39
N GLY A 81 11.56 -12.49 -2.79
CA GLY A 81 10.93 -11.20 -2.96
C GLY A 81 11.46 -10.17 -1.96
N SER A 82 12.32 -9.25 -2.43
CA SER A 82 12.55 -7.99 -1.72
C SER A 82 11.56 -6.93 -2.19
N ILE A 83 11.22 -6.05 -1.27
CA ILE A 83 10.48 -4.80 -1.50
C ILE A 83 11.51 -3.69 -1.68
N GLU A 84 11.43 -3.00 -2.81
CA GLU A 84 12.27 -1.85 -3.13
C GLU A 84 11.40 -0.59 -3.16
N LEU A 85 11.87 0.49 -2.54
CA LEU A 85 11.25 1.81 -2.61
C LEU A 85 12.16 2.76 -3.38
N PHE A 86 11.66 3.38 -4.45
CA PHE A 86 12.48 4.28 -5.26
C PHE A 86 12.78 5.61 -4.56
N ILE A 87 11.94 5.98 -3.59
CA ILE A 87 12.18 7.15 -2.72
C ILE A 87 13.31 6.93 -1.70
N GLU A 88 13.68 5.68 -1.45
CA GLU A 88 14.74 5.26 -0.52
C GLU A 88 15.50 4.03 -1.07
N PRO A 89 16.38 4.22 -2.06
CA PRO A 89 17.16 3.14 -2.65
C PRO A 89 18.05 2.39 -1.63
N GLU A 90 18.36 3.02 -0.49
CA GLU A 90 19.12 2.43 0.60
C GLU A 90 18.32 1.44 1.47
N LEU A 91 16.98 1.40 1.34
CA LEU A 91 16.15 0.47 2.09
C LEU A 91 16.30 -0.95 1.54
N HIS A 92 17.08 -1.77 2.23
CA HIS A 92 17.17 -3.20 1.95
C HIS A 92 16.17 -4.01 2.78
N THR A 93 15.33 -4.80 2.14
CA THR A 93 14.43 -5.79 2.77
C THR A 93 14.93 -7.22 2.53
N ASN A 94 14.25 -8.22 3.11
CA ASN A 94 14.64 -9.64 3.03
C ASN A 94 16.08 -9.87 3.53
N ARG A 95 16.44 -9.22 4.65
CA ARG A 95 17.77 -9.36 5.24
C ARG A 95 17.89 -10.69 6.01
N PRO A 96 19.05 -11.39 5.96
CA PRO A 96 19.27 -12.60 6.73
C PRO A 96 19.16 -12.31 8.23
N ARG A 97 18.09 -12.80 8.88
CA ARG A 97 17.93 -12.64 10.33
C ARG A 97 18.87 -13.58 11.08
N LYS A 98 19.58 -13.04 12.08
CA LYS A 98 20.13 -13.86 13.16
C LYS A 98 18.93 -14.48 13.90
N LYS A 99 18.89 -15.81 13.98
CA LYS A 99 17.76 -16.63 14.48
C LYS A 99 17.37 -16.40 15.96
N PHE A 100 17.84 -15.31 16.57
CA PHE A 100 17.78 -15.13 18.01
C PHE A 100 16.97 -13.86 18.34
N LEU A 101 15.79 -14.11 18.93
CA LEU A 101 15.06 -13.24 19.85
C LEU A 101 14.14 -12.15 19.25
N HIS A 102 12.84 -12.35 19.50
CA HIS A 102 11.75 -11.38 19.54
C HIS A 102 11.44 -10.56 18.28
N SER A 103 10.18 -10.12 18.18
CA SER A 103 9.73 -9.16 17.16
C SER A 103 10.48 -7.85 17.37
N GLU A 104 11.50 -7.60 16.54
CA GLU A 104 12.18 -6.30 16.53
C GLU A 104 11.16 -5.19 16.26
N PRO A 105 11.33 -4.01 16.89
CA PRO A 105 10.53 -2.85 16.53
C PRO A 105 10.71 -2.54 15.04
N PRO A 106 9.68 -2.02 14.37
CA PRO A 106 9.80 -1.65 12.96
C PRO A 106 10.87 -0.58 12.77
N GLU A 107 11.62 -0.68 11.68
CA GLU A 107 12.51 0.39 11.25
C GLU A 107 11.65 1.55 10.72
N GLU A 108 11.55 2.62 11.49
CA GLU A 108 10.75 3.80 11.16
C GLU A 108 11.62 4.91 10.58
N ARG A 109 11.09 5.57 9.56
CA ARG A 109 11.63 6.82 9.01
C ARG A 109 10.52 7.83 8.86
N ILE A 110 10.73 9.01 9.45
CA ILE A 110 9.85 10.16 9.33
C ILE A 110 10.41 11.06 8.23
N TYR A 111 9.56 11.45 7.30
CA TYR A 111 9.88 12.48 6.31
C TYR A 111 9.46 13.83 6.89
N GLU A 112 10.42 14.72 7.16
CA GLU A 112 10.13 16.02 7.76
C GLU A 112 9.19 16.85 6.89
N CYS A 113 8.16 17.43 7.51
CA CYS A 113 7.22 18.31 6.82
C CYS A 113 7.86 19.63 6.34
N GLU A 114 9.04 20.00 6.86
CA GLU A 114 9.71 21.26 6.50
C GLU A 114 10.54 21.17 5.22
N GLY A 115 10.76 19.96 4.71
CA GLY A 115 11.36 19.73 3.41
C GLY A 115 10.50 18.80 2.59
N LEU A 116 9.25 19.21 2.27
CA LEU A 116 8.29 18.46 1.43
C LEU A 116 8.44 16.95 1.67
N GLY A 117 7.70 16.38 2.63
CA GLY A 117 7.50 14.92 2.65
C GLY A 117 7.30 14.41 1.21
N ARG A 118 7.82 13.21 0.90
CA ARG A 118 8.02 12.77 -0.50
C ARG A 118 6.69 12.82 -1.25
N MET A 119 6.47 13.92 -1.97
CA MET A 119 5.27 14.18 -2.74
C MET A 119 5.31 13.28 -3.97
N LEU A 120 4.34 12.39 -4.08
CA LEU A 120 4.15 11.57 -5.27
C LEU A 120 2.93 12.06 -6.02
N LYS A 121 3.07 12.14 -7.34
CA LYS A 121 1.96 12.37 -8.26
C LYS A 121 1.28 11.05 -8.59
N LYS A 122 -0.02 11.13 -8.90
CA LYS A 122 -0.76 9.99 -9.41
C LYS A 122 -0.03 9.38 -10.61
N GLY A 123 0.26 8.09 -10.53
CA GLY A 123 0.96 7.34 -11.57
C GLY A 123 2.48 7.29 -11.42
N ASP A 124 3.09 8.06 -10.52
CA ASP A 124 4.53 7.97 -10.26
C ASP A 124 4.89 6.58 -9.77
N GLU A 125 6.01 6.05 -10.24
CA GLU A 125 6.58 4.80 -9.73
C GLU A 125 7.08 5.01 -8.30
N LEU A 126 6.54 4.23 -7.37
CA LEU A 126 6.85 4.30 -5.94
C LEU A 126 7.89 3.26 -5.54
N GLY A 127 7.79 2.07 -6.12
CA GLY A 127 8.63 0.94 -5.74
C GLY A 127 8.35 -0.29 -6.58
N ALA A 128 9.01 -1.39 -6.24
CA ALA A 128 8.84 -2.66 -6.94
C ALA A 128 9.02 -3.83 -5.99
N PHE A 129 8.45 -4.97 -6.39
CA PHE A 129 8.77 -6.26 -5.84
C PHE A 129 9.66 -7.01 -6.82
N ASN A 130 10.67 -7.71 -6.31
CA ASN A 130 11.49 -8.58 -7.16
C ASN A 130 10.78 -9.88 -7.53
N MET A 131 9.83 -10.35 -6.71
CA MET A 131 9.07 -11.56 -7.00
C MET A 131 7.84 -11.67 -6.09
N GLY A 132 6.63 -11.83 -6.66
CA GLY A 132 5.39 -12.22 -5.97
C GLY A 132 4.98 -11.33 -4.79
N SER A 133 3.77 -10.74 -4.79
CA SER A 133 3.48 -9.78 -3.71
C SER A 133 2.02 -9.39 -3.57
N THR A 134 1.76 -8.65 -2.49
CA THR A 134 0.47 -8.02 -2.23
C THR A 134 0.67 -6.55 -1.88
N VAL A 135 -0.15 -5.69 -2.46
CA VAL A 135 -0.29 -4.28 -2.06
C VAL A 135 -1.62 -4.11 -1.35
N VAL A 136 -1.58 -3.57 -0.13
CA VAL A 136 -2.78 -3.15 0.59
C VAL A 136 -2.83 -1.63 0.58
N LEU A 137 -3.91 -1.08 0.05
CA LEU A 137 -4.18 0.35 0.07
C LEU A 137 -5.30 0.61 1.07
N VAL A 138 -5.08 1.55 1.98
CA VAL A 138 -6.06 2.04 2.97
C VAL A 138 -6.15 3.55 2.82
N PHE A 139 -7.35 4.10 2.73
CA PHE A 139 -7.52 5.54 2.49
C PHE A 139 -8.86 6.06 3.00
N GLN A 140 -8.87 7.33 3.40
CA GLN A 140 -10.09 8.04 3.75
C GLN A 140 -10.73 8.64 2.50
N ALA A 141 -12.05 8.48 2.30
CA ALA A 141 -12.76 9.13 1.20
C ALA A 141 -14.17 9.60 1.63
N PRO A 142 -14.81 10.55 0.92
CA PRO A 142 -16.15 11.03 1.25
C PRO A 142 -17.21 9.92 1.18
N ILE A 143 -18.03 9.80 2.23
CA ILE A 143 -19.19 8.87 2.29
C ILE A 143 -20.55 9.58 2.25
N SER A 144 -20.59 10.88 2.50
CA SER A 144 -21.83 11.65 2.41
C SER A 144 -21.55 13.08 1.97
N LYS A 145 -22.51 13.65 1.24
CA LYS A 145 -22.53 15.07 0.94
C LYS A 145 -22.67 15.86 2.25
N LEU A 146 -22.02 17.03 2.36
CA LEU A 146 -22.33 17.93 3.48
C LEU A 146 -23.71 18.57 3.28
N HIS A 147 -24.03 18.97 2.05
CA HIS A 147 -25.25 19.70 1.72
C HIS A 147 -25.90 19.17 0.43
N GLU A 148 -27.23 19.21 0.37
CA GLU A 148 -27.99 19.02 -0.87
C GLU A 148 -27.63 20.15 -1.84
N GLY A 149 -26.71 19.87 -2.77
CA GLY A 149 -26.16 20.85 -3.71
C GLY A 149 -24.67 20.69 -3.97
N ASP A 150 -23.93 20.03 -3.07
CA ASP A 150 -22.51 19.75 -3.30
C ASP A 150 -22.31 18.80 -4.49
N SER A 151 -21.39 19.19 -5.37
CA SER A 151 -20.98 18.46 -6.58
C SER A 151 -20.17 17.19 -6.30
N PHE A 152 -19.71 17.01 -5.07
CA PHE A 152 -18.97 15.82 -4.67
C PHE A 152 -19.90 14.60 -4.59
N GLN A 153 -19.43 13.48 -5.15
CA GLN A 153 -20.11 12.19 -5.05
C GLN A 153 -19.46 11.35 -3.94
N GLU A 154 -20.25 10.46 -3.35
CA GLU A 154 -19.75 9.41 -2.49
C GLU A 154 -18.71 8.56 -3.24
N PHE A 155 -17.61 8.22 -2.57
CA PHE A 155 -16.60 7.36 -3.17
C PHE A 155 -17.19 5.98 -3.48
N ARG A 156 -16.95 5.49 -4.69
CA ARG A 156 -17.30 4.13 -5.10
C ARG A 156 -16.11 3.46 -5.78
N PHE A 157 -15.90 2.20 -5.45
CA PHE A 157 -15.01 1.34 -6.22
C PHE A 157 -15.60 1.09 -7.60
N CYS A 158 -14.76 1.18 -8.63
CA CYS A 158 -15.10 0.76 -9.99
C CYS A 158 -14.75 -0.72 -10.25
N VAL A 159 -14.06 -1.35 -9.29
CA VAL A 159 -13.57 -2.73 -9.37
C VAL A 159 -14.21 -3.57 -8.26
N GLY A 160 -14.48 -4.83 -8.57
CA GLY A 160 -14.99 -5.84 -7.66
C GLY A 160 -13.92 -6.79 -7.12
N ARG A 161 -14.29 -7.63 -6.16
CA ARG A 161 -13.41 -8.70 -5.66
C ARG A 161 -13.18 -9.74 -6.76
N GLY A 162 -11.93 -10.05 -7.04
CA GLY A 162 -11.52 -11.03 -8.06
C GLY A 162 -11.29 -10.43 -9.44
N ASP A 163 -11.60 -9.15 -9.65
CA ASP A 163 -11.34 -8.47 -10.90
C ASP A 163 -9.82 -8.36 -11.16
N ARG A 164 -9.42 -8.55 -12.41
CA ARG A 164 -8.08 -8.22 -12.86
C ARG A 164 -8.03 -6.73 -13.19
N ILE A 165 -7.05 -6.03 -12.61
CA ILE A 165 -6.83 -4.60 -12.83
C ILE A 165 -5.58 -4.36 -13.66
N ARG A 166 -5.52 -3.21 -14.36
CA ARG A 166 -4.34 -2.76 -15.10
C ARG A 166 -3.73 -1.50 -14.50
N VAL A 167 -2.44 -1.29 -14.72
CA VAL A 167 -1.81 0.00 -14.39
C VAL A 167 -2.49 1.11 -15.17
N GLY A 168 -2.84 2.20 -14.47
CA GLY A 168 -3.58 3.33 -15.02
C GLY A 168 -5.11 3.18 -14.99
N GLU A 169 -5.62 1.98 -14.69
CA GLU A 169 -7.05 1.77 -14.49
C GLU A 169 -7.52 2.37 -13.15
N ALA A 170 -8.70 2.98 -13.14
CA ALA A 170 -9.24 3.58 -11.93
C ALA A 170 -9.78 2.50 -10.98
N LEU A 171 -9.24 2.42 -9.76
CA LEU A 171 -9.79 1.57 -8.70
C LEU A 171 -11.15 2.08 -8.20
N GLY A 172 -11.37 3.39 -8.22
CA GLY A 172 -12.61 4.02 -7.78
C GLY A 172 -12.66 5.49 -8.15
N ARG A 173 -13.82 6.11 -7.90
CA ARG A 173 -14.09 7.52 -8.19
C ARG A 173 -14.84 8.17 -7.04
N TRP A 174 -14.52 9.43 -6.76
CA TRP A 174 -15.24 10.31 -5.82
C TRP A 174 -15.68 11.63 -6.49
N HIS A 175 -15.24 11.86 -7.73
CA HIS A 175 -15.69 12.95 -8.57
C HIS A 175 -16.29 12.42 -9.87
N SER A 176 -17.33 13.09 -10.33
CA SER A 176 -17.84 12.96 -11.68
C SER A 176 -16.85 13.60 -12.65
N SER A 177 -15.91 12.80 -13.13
CA SER A 177 -15.10 13.05 -14.31
C SER A 177 -15.21 11.85 -15.24
#